data_AF-A0A842HC39-F1
#
_entry.id   AF-A0A842HC39-F1
#
_cell.length_a   1.000
_cell.length_b   1.000
_cell.length_c   1.000
_cell.angle_alpha   90.00
_cell.angle_beta   90.00
_cell.angle_gamma   90.00
#
_symmetry.space_group_name_H-M   'P 1'
#
loop_
_entity.id
_entity.type
_entity.pdbx_description
1 polymer ?
#
loop_
_entity_poly.entity_id
_entity_poly.type
_entity_poly.pdbx_seq_one_letter_code
_entity_poly.pdbx_strand_id
1 'polypeptide(L)'
;MALSIPQNSSVFLNLAQPWNNELDANFKPTIVELSWRSDALIVNAQLTDSDVMSAATADNQRMWELGDVFEAFLMIEGRDDYVELHVTPNHFRMHVAKPNVQGQLSPEADPLAFEEMLVAPVGFSSHVTRSENGWKVSMAIPPEVLGLERFSEGLRLRGSFCRYDAASDHALILSTSASHPVIAFHRPDEWAELVLEIE
;
A
#
# COMPACT_ATOMS: atom_id res chain seq x y z
N MET A 1 14.23 5.31 -10.56
CA MET A 1 15.14 6.08 -9.68
C MET A 1 14.93 5.53 -8.29
N ALA A 2 16.00 5.11 -7.61
CA ALA A 2 15.89 4.53 -6.28
C ALA A 2 15.72 5.63 -5.22
N LEU A 3 14.85 5.37 -4.24
CA LEU A 3 14.61 6.19 -3.07
C LEU A 3 15.32 5.56 -1.87
N SER A 4 16.40 6.21 -1.43
CA SER A 4 17.15 5.81 -0.23
C SER A 4 16.40 6.21 1.04
N ILE A 5 16.23 5.28 1.97
CA ILE A 5 15.58 5.47 3.28
C ILE A 5 16.65 5.29 4.38
N PRO A 6 17.16 6.37 4.99
CA PRO A 6 18.11 6.25 6.09
C PRO A 6 17.46 5.73 7.38
N GLN A 7 18.15 4.92 8.16
CA GLN A 7 17.60 4.22 9.35
C GLN A 7 17.06 5.13 10.46
N ASN A 8 17.45 6.41 10.49
CA ASN A 8 17.01 7.40 11.48
C ASN A 8 16.27 8.59 10.86
N SER A 9 15.91 8.48 9.59
CA SER A 9 15.22 9.52 8.85
C SER A 9 13.97 8.97 8.18
N SER A 10 13.12 9.88 7.75
CA SER A 10 11.96 9.55 6.93
C SER A 10 12.13 10.10 5.52
N VAL A 11 11.56 9.39 4.55
CA VAL A 11 11.34 9.90 3.20
C VAL A 11 9.86 10.06 2.93
N PHE A 12 9.52 10.94 1.99
CA PHE A 12 8.14 11.28 1.68
C PHE A 12 7.80 10.96 0.23
N LEU A 13 6.65 10.34 0.03
CA LEU A 13 6.03 10.10 -1.26
C LEU A 13 4.68 10.83 -1.30
N ASN A 14 4.37 11.45 -2.43
CA ASN A 14 3.05 12.02 -2.68
C ASN A 14 2.26 11.05 -3.55
N LEU A 15 0.98 10.85 -3.22
CA LEU A 15 0.10 10.16 -4.15
C LEU A 15 -0.36 11.14 -5.24
N ALA A 16 -0.53 10.62 -6.45
CA ALA A 16 -0.95 11.35 -7.64
C ALA A 16 -1.89 10.49 -8.50
N GLN A 17 -2.29 11.02 -9.66
CA GLN A 17 -3.07 10.31 -10.68
C GLN A 17 -2.31 10.33 -12.02
N PRO A 18 -1.20 9.59 -12.17
CA PRO A 18 -0.32 9.71 -13.35
C PRO A 18 -0.97 9.29 -14.66
N TRP A 19 -2.06 8.52 -14.61
CA TRP A 19 -2.88 8.15 -15.76
C TRP A 19 -3.78 9.28 -16.27
N ASN A 20 -3.93 10.37 -15.51
CA ASN A 20 -4.73 11.53 -15.89
C ASN A 20 -3.84 12.67 -16.39
N ASN A 21 -4.25 13.31 -17.48
CA ASN A 21 -3.60 14.54 -17.97
C ASN A 21 -3.89 15.76 -17.08
N GLU A 22 -5.04 15.76 -16.41
CA GLU A 22 -5.48 16.77 -15.46
C GLU A 22 -6.00 16.07 -14.20
N LEU A 23 -5.62 16.56 -13.01
CA LEU A 23 -6.09 15.98 -11.75
C LEU A 23 -7.61 16.06 -11.67
N ASP A 24 -8.22 15.03 -11.08
CA ASP A 24 -9.64 15.08 -10.76
C ASP A 24 -9.93 16.29 -9.87
N ALA A 25 -11.01 17.02 -10.13
CA ALA A 25 -11.37 18.22 -9.38
C ALA A 25 -11.58 17.95 -7.88
N ASN A 26 -11.94 16.71 -7.54
CA ASN A 26 -12.15 16.25 -6.18
C ASN A 26 -10.91 15.58 -5.57
N PHE A 27 -9.83 15.40 -6.34
CA PHE A 27 -8.59 14.80 -5.85
C PHE A 27 -8.11 15.50 -4.58
N LYS A 28 -7.90 14.71 -3.53
CA LYS A 28 -7.34 15.18 -2.26
C LYS A 28 -5.92 14.66 -2.07
N PRO A 29 -4.96 15.52 -1.71
CA PRO A 29 -3.58 15.10 -1.47
C PRO A 29 -3.48 14.00 -0.43
N THR A 30 -2.53 13.10 -0.64
CA THR A 30 -2.10 12.12 0.34
C THR A 30 -0.58 12.09 0.37
N ILE A 31 -0.03 12.20 1.58
CA ILE A 31 1.41 12.15 1.82
C ILE A 31 1.70 10.87 2.59
N VAL A 32 2.65 10.10 2.09
CA VAL A 32 3.17 8.89 2.73
C VAL A 32 4.58 9.16 3.22
N GLU A 33 4.82 8.93 4.50
CA GLU A 33 6.11 8.97 5.14
C GLU A 33 6.59 7.53 5.38
N LEU A 34 7.83 7.24 4.97
CA LEU A 34 8.47 5.95 5.16
C LEU A 34 9.71 6.10 6.03
N SER A 35 9.85 5.23 7.01
CA SER A 35 11.08 5.03 7.79
C SER A 35 11.25 3.55 8.08
N TRP A 36 12.44 3.13 8.51
CA TRP A 36 12.68 1.72 8.82
C TRP A 36 13.56 1.54 10.05
N ARG A 37 13.41 0.38 10.67
CA ARG A 37 14.28 -0.17 11.71
C ARG A 37 14.49 -1.64 11.40
N SER A 38 15.42 -2.30 12.08
CA SER A 38 15.68 -3.73 11.83
C SER A 38 14.45 -4.62 12.07
N ASP A 39 13.51 -4.18 12.92
CA ASP A 39 12.30 -4.90 13.30
C ASP A 39 11.04 -4.49 12.52
N ALA A 40 11.05 -3.38 11.78
CA ALA A 40 9.87 -2.94 11.03
C ALA A 40 10.17 -1.92 9.92
N LEU A 41 9.42 -2.01 8.83
CA LEU A 41 9.17 -0.89 7.93
C LEU A 41 7.95 -0.11 8.47
N ILE A 42 8.12 1.18 8.68
CA ILE A 42 7.07 2.07 9.19
C ILE A 42 6.52 2.91 8.04
N VAL A 43 5.20 2.87 7.88
CA VAL A 43 4.48 3.62 6.86
C VAL A 43 3.45 4.49 7.56
N ASN A 44 3.60 5.81 7.50
CA ASN A 44 2.58 6.75 7.96
C ASN A 44 1.94 7.43 6.75
N ALA A 45 0.62 7.46 6.66
CA ALA A 45 -0.06 8.22 5.63
C ALA A 45 -1.04 9.22 6.24
N GLN A 46 -1.05 10.42 5.68
CA GLN A 46 -2.04 11.45 5.96
C GLN A 46 -2.95 11.61 4.74
N LEU A 47 -4.22 11.26 4.91
CA LEU A 47 -5.22 11.23 3.85
C LEU A 47 -6.23 12.35 4.11
N THR A 48 -6.14 13.44 3.32
CA THR A 48 -7.14 14.51 3.38
C THR A 48 -8.43 14.00 2.75
N ASP A 49 -9.53 14.10 3.47
CA ASP A 49 -10.78 13.48 3.07
C ASP A 49 -11.95 14.24 3.70
N SER A 50 -12.97 14.53 2.91
CA SER A 50 -14.17 15.24 3.38
C SER A 50 -15.33 14.30 3.74
N ASP A 51 -15.24 13.01 3.40
CA ASP A 51 -16.30 12.02 3.58
C ASP A 51 -15.75 10.64 3.96
N VAL A 52 -15.06 10.57 5.10
CA VAL A 52 -14.42 9.33 5.55
C VAL A 52 -15.45 8.23 5.84
N MET A 53 -15.44 7.16 5.07
CA MET A 53 -16.37 6.04 5.19
C MET A 53 -15.71 4.66 4.98
N SER A 54 -16.22 3.66 5.71
CA SER A 54 -15.94 2.26 5.41
C SER A 54 -17.04 1.36 5.97
N ALA A 55 -17.47 0.40 5.17
CA ALA A 55 -18.40 -0.67 5.52
C ALA A 55 -17.70 -1.96 5.95
N ALA A 56 -16.36 -1.96 6.07
CA ALA A 56 -15.62 -3.12 6.58
C ALA A 56 -16.08 -3.48 7.99
N THR A 57 -16.18 -4.78 8.26
CA THR A 57 -16.64 -5.35 9.54
C THR A 57 -15.70 -6.41 10.10
N ALA A 58 -14.71 -6.84 9.31
CA ALA A 58 -13.71 -7.82 9.69
C ALA A 58 -12.42 -7.62 8.89
N ASP A 59 -11.31 -8.14 9.41
CA ASP A 59 -10.07 -8.25 8.63
C ASP A 59 -10.27 -9.17 7.41
N ASN A 60 -9.41 -8.99 6.40
CA ASN A 60 -9.35 -9.81 5.18
C ASN A 60 -10.63 -9.84 4.32
N GLN A 61 -11.44 -8.79 4.38
CA GLN A 61 -12.49 -8.52 3.39
C GLN A 61 -11.91 -7.83 2.14
N ARG A 62 -12.69 -7.77 1.06
CA ARG A 62 -12.37 -7.00 -0.16
C ARG A 62 -12.50 -5.50 0.11
N MET A 63 -11.52 -4.92 0.80
CA MET A 63 -11.63 -3.57 1.37
C MET A 63 -11.95 -2.48 0.35
N TRP A 64 -11.46 -2.63 -0.89
CA TRP A 64 -11.69 -1.70 -2.00
C TRP A 64 -13.16 -1.62 -2.44
N GLU A 65 -14.00 -2.60 -2.07
CA GLU A 65 -15.45 -2.59 -2.36
C GLU A 65 -16.25 -1.92 -1.23
N LEU A 66 -15.59 -1.53 -0.13
CA LEU A 66 -16.23 -1.18 1.13
C LEU A 66 -16.05 0.28 1.53
N GLY A 67 -15.46 1.13 0.68
CA GLY A 67 -15.26 2.55 0.93
C GLY A 67 -13.79 2.95 0.87
N ASP A 68 -13.36 3.83 1.77
CA ASP A 68 -11.98 4.28 1.82
C ASP A 68 -11.02 3.16 2.19
N VAL A 69 -9.89 3.13 1.49
CA VAL A 69 -8.78 2.23 1.82
C VAL A 69 -7.44 2.89 1.50
N PHE A 70 -6.48 2.68 2.39
CA PHE A 70 -5.07 2.89 2.13
C PHE A 70 -4.40 1.55 1.87
N GLU A 71 -3.65 1.46 0.79
CA GLU A 71 -3.01 0.23 0.32
C GLU A 71 -1.49 0.40 0.27
N ALA A 72 -0.77 -0.64 0.69
CA ALA A 72 0.66 -0.75 0.52
C ALA A 72 1.00 -2.07 -0.20
N PHE A 73 1.72 -1.96 -1.30
CA PHE A 73 2.24 -3.07 -2.09
C PHE A 73 3.75 -3.12 -1.91
N LEU A 74 4.28 -4.28 -1.51
CA LEU A 74 5.71 -4.44 -1.20
C LEU A 74 6.26 -5.74 -1.79
N MET A 75 7.39 -5.64 -2.47
CA MET A 75 8.12 -6.75 -3.08
C MET A 75 9.60 -6.61 -2.73
N ILE A 76 10.31 -7.72 -2.49
CA ILE A 76 11.78 -7.68 -2.45
C ILE A 76 12.28 -7.68 -3.89
N GLU A 77 13.21 -6.78 -4.21
CA GLU A 77 13.74 -6.65 -5.57
C GLU A 77 14.22 -8.01 -6.12
N GLY A 78 13.75 -8.36 -7.31
CA GLY A 78 14.11 -9.60 -8.00
C GLY A 78 13.29 -10.83 -7.61
N ARG A 79 12.34 -10.72 -6.66
CA ARG A 79 11.35 -11.78 -6.41
C ARG A 79 10.19 -11.71 -7.40
N ASP A 80 9.50 -12.83 -7.53
CA ASP A 80 8.28 -12.99 -8.36
C ASP A 80 7.01 -13.11 -7.50
N ASP A 81 7.06 -12.59 -6.27
CA ASP A 81 5.96 -12.50 -5.34
C ASP A 81 5.99 -11.18 -4.57
N TYR A 82 4.83 -10.75 -4.10
CA TYR A 82 4.69 -9.52 -3.30
C TYR A 82 3.57 -9.66 -2.28
N VAL A 83 3.54 -8.72 -1.34
CA VAL A 83 2.43 -8.57 -0.39
C VAL A 83 1.60 -7.33 -0.69
N GLU A 84 0.31 -7.46 -0.44
CA GLU A 84 -0.69 -6.41 -0.57
C GLU A 84 -1.37 -6.23 0.79
N LEU A 85 -1.26 -5.03 1.34
CA LEU A 85 -1.64 -4.70 2.71
C LEU A 85 -2.60 -3.53 2.72
N HIS A 86 -3.81 -3.72 3.24
CA HIS A 86 -4.82 -2.67 3.26
C HIS A 86 -5.14 -2.26 4.70
N VAL A 87 -5.49 -0.99 4.89
CA VAL A 87 -6.08 -0.48 6.13
C VAL A 87 -7.26 0.42 5.79
N THR A 88 -8.38 0.24 6.50
CA THR A 88 -9.58 1.08 6.37
C THR A 88 -9.66 2.12 7.51
N PRO A 89 -10.45 3.21 7.36
CA PRO A 89 -10.61 4.21 8.41
C PRO A 89 -11.25 3.70 9.72
N ASN A 90 -11.99 2.58 9.67
CA ASN A 90 -12.55 1.92 10.84
C ASN A 90 -11.66 0.79 11.37
N HIS A 91 -10.37 0.78 10.98
CA HIS A 91 -9.30 -0.03 11.55
C HIS A 91 -9.36 -1.53 11.24
N PHE A 92 -9.99 -1.92 10.14
CA PHE A 92 -9.84 -3.27 9.58
C PHE A 92 -8.67 -3.33 8.61
N ARG A 93 -8.08 -4.51 8.48
CA ARG A 93 -6.86 -4.76 7.71
C ARG A 93 -7.05 -5.90 6.73
N MET A 94 -6.33 -5.85 5.62
CA MET A 94 -6.19 -6.99 4.71
C MET A 94 -4.71 -7.32 4.55
N HIS A 95 -4.38 -8.60 4.50
CA HIS A 95 -3.05 -9.09 4.18
C HIS A 95 -3.15 -10.19 3.13
N VAL A 96 -2.62 -9.91 1.95
CA VAL A 96 -2.57 -10.82 0.82
C VAL A 96 -1.11 -11.10 0.48
N ALA A 97 -0.77 -12.38 0.30
CA ALA A 97 0.49 -12.81 -0.28
C ALA A 97 0.23 -13.26 -1.73
N LYS A 98 0.73 -12.51 -2.70
CA LYS A 98 0.55 -12.75 -4.14
C LYS A 98 1.75 -13.50 -4.71
N PRO A 99 1.64 -14.81 -5.01
CA PRO A 99 2.72 -15.57 -5.63
C PRO A 99 2.72 -15.43 -7.15
N ASN A 100 3.86 -15.71 -7.77
CA ASN A 100 4.00 -15.99 -9.20
C ASN A 100 3.46 -14.87 -10.10
N VAL A 101 3.88 -13.62 -9.89
CA VAL A 101 3.39 -12.44 -10.61
C VAL A 101 3.52 -12.63 -12.12
N GLN A 102 4.70 -13.03 -12.59
CA GLN A 102 4.95 -13.24 -14.02
C GLN A 102 4.09 -14.36 -14.58
N GLY A 103 3.93 -15.46 -13.85
CA GLY A 103 3.08 -16.56 -14.27
C GLY A 103 1.59 -16.20 -14.31
N GLN A 104 1.11 -15.33 -13.42
CA GLN A 104 -0.28 -14.84 -13.41
C GLN A 104 -0.61 -13.88 -14.56
N LEU A 105 0.40 -13.30 -15.23
CA LEU A 105 0.21 -12.49 -16.43
C LEU A 105 0.01 -13.33 -17.70
N SER A 106 0.21 -14.65 -17.62
CA SER A 106 0.01 -15.56 -18.77
C SER A 106 -1.49 -15.72 -19.09
N PRO A 107 -1.89 -15.72 -20.38
CA PRO A 107 -3.26 -16.05 -20.78
C PRO A 107 -3.74 -17.46 -20.36
N GLU A 108 -2.80 -18.35 -20.02
CA GLU A 108 -3.05 -19.74 -19.62
C GLU A 108 -3.06 -19.92 -18.10
N ALA A 109 -2.83 -18.85 -17.33
CA ALA A 109 -2.79 -18.91 -15.89
C ALA A 109 -4.18 -19.26 -15.33
N ASP A 110 -4.22 -20.21 -14.38
CA ASP A 110 -5.37 -20.38 -13.51
C ASP A 110 -5.26 -19.35 -12.38
N PRO A 111 -6.12 -18.32 -12.31
CA PRO A 111 -5.99 -17.28 -11.30
C PRO A 111 -6.31 -17.89 -9.93
N LEU A 112 -5.37 -17.72 -8.98
CA LEU A 112 -5.63 -18.07 -7.59
C LEU A 112 -6.84 -17.30 -7.07
N ALA A 113 -7.71 -17.99 -6.34
CA ALA A 113 -8.84 -17.33 -5.70
C ALA A 113 -8.33 -16.34 -4.65
N PHE A 114 -9.04 -15.22 -4.48
CA PHE A 114 -8.67 -14.18 -3.52
C PHE A 114 -8.44 -14.77 -2.12
N GLU A 115 -9.32 -15.66 -1.71
CA GLU A 115 -9.34 -16.31 -0.41
C GLU A 115 -8.11 -17.21 -0.17
N GLU A 116 -7.56 -17.79 -1.23
CA GLU A 116 -6.36 -18.64 -1.16
C GLU A 116 -5.07 -17.81 -0.96
N MET A 117 -5.12 -16.53 -1.28
CA MET A 117 -3.99 -15.60 -1.12
C MET A 117 -4.02 -14.85 0.22
N LEU A 118 -5.10 -14.99 0.99
CA LEU A 118 -5.25 -14.31 2.29
C LEU A 118 -4.30 -14.90 3.34
N VAL A 119 -3.63 -14.03 4.07
CA VAL A 119 -2.83 -14.39 5.24
C VAL A 119 -3.65 -14.12 6.50
N ALA A 120 -3.91 -15.17 7.28
CA ALA A 120 -4.64 -15.10 8.54
C ALA A 120 -3.86 -15.81 9.67
N PRO A 121 -3.59 -15.15 10.81
CA PRO A 121 -3.95 -13.76 11.13
C PRO A 121 -3.17 -12.73 10.29
N VAL A 122 -3.69 -11.50 10.20
CA VAL A 122 -2.99 -10.37 9.57
C VAL A 122 -1.62 -10.17 10.24
N GLY A 123 -0.56 -10.09 9.43
CA GLY A 123 0.83 -10.14 9.89
C GLY A 123 1.46 -8.79 10.27
N PHE A 124 0.73 -7.68 10.10
CA PHE A 124 1.20 -6.34 10.43
C PHE A 124 0.26 -5.65 11.41
N SER A 125 0.78 -4.63 12.08
CA SER A 125 -0.01 -3.80 12.99
C SER A 125 -0.30 -2.45 12.34
N SER A 126 -1.45 -1.87 12.69
CA SER A 126 -1.78 -0.51 12.28
C SER A 126 -2.45 0.27 13.40
N HIS A 127 -2.37 1.59 13.31
CA HIS A 127 -3.13 2.54 14.11
C HIS A 127 -3.83 3.53 13.19
N VAL A 128 -5.08 3.85 13.50
CA VAL A 128 -5.89 4.76 12.69
C VAL A 128 -6.44 5.88 13.56
N THR A 129 -6.30 7.11 13.08
CA THR A 129 -6.91 8.30 13.70
C THR A 129 -7.76 9.01 12.67
N ARG A 130 -9.05 9.18 12.98
CA ARG A 130 -9.99 9.96 12.18
C ARG A 130 -10.10 11.39 12.70
N SER A 131 -10.37 12.32 11.80
CA SER A 131 -10.61 13.74 12.09
C SER A 131 -11.66 14.28 11.11
N GLU A 132 -12.11 15.50 11.33
CA GLU A 132 -13.08 16.16 10.44
C GLU A 132 -12.54 16.38 9.01
N ASN A 133 -11.21 16.45 8.84
CA ASN A 133 -10.57 16.74 7.55
C ASN A 133 -9.85 15.52 6.95
N GLY A 134 -10.24 14.33 7.41
CA GLY A 134 -9.78 13.05 6.90
C GLY A 134 -9.19 12.16 7.97
N TRP A 135 -8.26 11.30 7.58
CA TRP A 135 -7.76 10.27 8.47
C TRP A 135 -6.26 10.02 8.28
N LYS A 136 -5.67 9.40 9.30
CA LYS A 136 -4.27 9.01 9.31
C LYS A 136 -4.18 7.53 9.59
N VAL A 137 -3.22 6.89 8.95
CA VAL A 137 -2.83 5.51 9.24
C VAL A 137 -1.35 5.47 9.54
N SER A 138 -0.97 4.67 10.53
CA SER A 138 0.40 4.25 10.78
C SER A 138 0.43 2.73 10.70
N MET A 139 1.31 2.16 9.88
CA MET A 139 1.53 0.73 9.74
C MET A 139 2.93 0.40 10.24
N ALA A 140 3.06 -0.63 11.06
CA ALA A 140 4.33 -1.26 11.36
C ALA A 140 4.32 -2.65 10.74
N ILE A 141 5.12 -2.80 9.67
CA ILE A 141 5.22 -3.98 8.84
C ILE A 141 6.48 -4.73 9.26
N PRO A 142 6.37 -5.85 9.97
CA PRO A 142 7.54 -6.59 10.43
C PRO A 142 8.17 -7.39 9.27
N PRO A 143 9.47 -7.73 9.36
CA PRO A 143 10.22 -8.38 8.27
C PRO A 143 9.60 -9.73 7.84
N GLU A 144 8.92 -10.44 8.74
CA GLU A 144 8.27 -11.73 8.49
C GLU A 144 7.15 -11.62 7.45
N VAL A 145 6.51 -10.45 7.31
CA VAL A 145 5.53 -10.19 6.25
C VAL A 145 6.16 -10.38 4.86
N LEU A 146 7.46 -10.09 4.70
CA LEU A 146 8.21 -10.30 3.47
C LEU A 146 9.03 -11.61 3.47
N GLY A 147 8.87 -12.45 4.50
CA GLY A 147 9.66 -13.67 4.69
C GLY A 147 11.12 -13.40 5.06
N LEU A 148 11.41 -12.28 5.72
CA LEU A 148 12.74 -11.90 6.19
C LEU A 148 12.86 -12.14 7.71
N GLU A 149 14.08 -12.36 8.20
CA GLU A 149 14.37 -12.38 9.65
C GLU A 149 14.50 -10.97 10.24
N ARG A 150 15.03 -10.02 9.46
CA ARG A 150 15.20 -8.61 9.83
C ARG A 150 15.34 -7.73 8.60
N PHE A 151 15.05 -6.45 8.75
CA PHE A 151 15.49 -5.43 7.80
C PHE A 151 16.96 -5.09 8.04
N SER A 152 17.70 -4.83 6.96
CA SER A 152 19.11 -4.50 7.01
C SER A 152 19.49 -3.52 5.91
N GLU A 153 20.62 -2.84 6.11
CA GLU A 153 21.25 -2.00 5.09
C GLU A 153 21.39 -2.71 3.75
N GLY A 154 21.20 -1.97 2.67
CA GLY A 154 21.32 -2.43 1.30
C GLY A 154 20.14 -3.27 0.81
N LEU A 155 19.17 -3.60 1.68
CA LEU A 155 17.94 -4.27 1.24
C LEU A 155 17.21 -3.37 0.23
N ARG A 156 16.86 -3.98 -0.90
CA ARG A 156 16.12 -3.33 -1.98
C ARG A 156 14.71 -3.89 -2.03
N LEU A 157 13.74 -3.01 -1.97
CA LEU A 157 12.32 -3.32 -2.12
C LEU A 157 11.78 -2.57 -3.33
N ARG A 158 10.67 -3.06 -3.88
CA ARG A 158 9.75 -2.26 -4.68
C ARG A 158 8.52 -1.96 -3.85
N GLY A 159 8.10 -0.70 -3.87
CA GLY A 159 6.96 -0.23 -3.09
C GLY A 159 6.02 0.67 -3.89
N SER A 160 4.72 0.45 -3.73
CA SER A 160 3.68 1.37 -4.18
C SER A 160 2.63 1.54 -3.08
N PHE A 161 2.19 2.77 -2.90
CA PHE A 161 1.15 3.13 -1.94
C PHE A 161 -0.01 3.71 -2.71
N CYS A 162 -1.22 3.28 -2.39
CA CYS A 162 -2.42 3.68 -3.11
C CYS A 162 -3.53 4.09 -2.14
N ARG A 163 -4.48 4.85 -2.66
CA ARG A 163 -5.67 5.27 -1.93
C ARG A 163 -6.90 5.12 -2.81
N TYR A 164 -7.94 4.58 -2.19
CA TYR A 164 -9.32 4.71 -2.62
C TYR A 164 -9.95 5.77 -1.71
N ASP A 165 -10.40 6.86 -2.31
CA ASP A 165 -11.13 7.97 -1.67
C ASP A 165 -12.59 7.85 -2.11
N ALA A 166 -13.41 7.23 -1.28
CA ALA A 166 -14.79 6.88 -1.59
C ALA A 166 -15.74 7.86 -0.89
N ALA A 167 -16.71 8.36 -1.64
CA ALA A 167 -17.74 9.24 -1.09
C ALA A 167 -19.08 8.51 -0.95
N SER A 168 -19.95 9.07 -0.10
CA SER A 168 -21.31 8.58 0.18
C SER A 168 -22.25 8.55 -1.02
N ASP A 169 -21.93 9.30 -2.09
CA ASP A 169 -22.61 9.26 -3.38
C ASP A 169 -22.06 8.18 -4.34
N HIS A 170 -21.18 7.32 -3.83
CA HIS A 170 -20.46 6.27 -4.55
C HIS A 170 -19.41 6.78 -5.56
N ALA A 171 -19.05 8.07 -5.53
CA ALA A 171 -17.87 8.53 -6.25
C ALA A 171 -16.60 7.89 -5.65
N LEU A 172 -15.65 7.56 -6.52
CA LEU A 172 -14.38 6.95 -6.14
C LEU A 172 -13.24 7.66 -6.84
N ILE A 173 -12.34 8.26 -6.05
CA ILE A 173 -11.12 8.88 -6.54
C ILE A 173 -9.93 8.00 -6.14
N LEU A 174 -9.18 7.57 -7.14
CA LEU A 174 -7.99 6.74 -6.96
C LEU A 174 -6.73 7.58 -7.00
N SER A 175 -5.72 7.21 -6.23
CA SER A 175 -4.37 7.79 -6.34
C SER A 175 -3.28 6.80 -5.94
N THR A 176 -2.06 7.03 -6.41
CA THR A 176 -0.91 6.13 -6.24
C THR A 176 0.40 6.90 -6.12
N SER A 177 1.42 6.31 -5.50
CA SER A 177 2.80 6.82 -5.51
C SER A 177 3.59 6.36 -6.74
N ALA A 178 3.14 5.31 -7.44
CA ALA A 178 3.82 4.75 -8.60
C ALA A 178 3.46 5.52 -9.88
N SER A 179 4.33 5.47 -10.89
CA SER A 179 4.14 6.18 -12.16
C SER A 179 3.29 5.39 -13.17
N HIS A 180 2.13 4.88 -12.72
CA HIS A 180 1.27 4.04 -13.55
C HIS A 180 0.66 4.83 -14.73
N PRO A 181 0.84 4.39 -16.00
CA PRO A 181 0.26 5.08 -17.16
C PRO A 181 -1.26 4.82 -17.32
N VAL A 182 -1.77 3.79 -16.63
CA VAL A 182 -3.17 3.39 -16.56
C VAL A 182 -3.50 2.99 -15.11
N ILE A 183 -4.77 2.91 -14.74
CA ILE A 183 -5.17 2.44 -13.41
C ILE A 183 -4.87 0.93 -13.30
N ALA A 184 -3.70 0.58 -12.75
CA ALA A 184 -3.26 -0.81 -12.59
C ALA A 184 -2.21 -0.92 -11.47
N PHE A 185 -2.65 -0.98 -10.21
CA PHE A 185 -1.76 -0.97 -9.04
C PHE A 185 -0.86 -2.21 -8.92
N HIS A 186 -1.27 -3.34 -9.48
CA HIS A 186 -0.54 -4.61 -9.46
C HIS A 186 0.54 -4.72 -10.56
N ARG A 187 1.26 -3.63 -10.85
CA ARG A 187 2.37 -3.59 -11.84
C ARG A 187 3.72 -3.27 -11.14
N PRO A 188 4.41 -4.28 -10.57
CA PRO A 188 5.62 -4.06 -9.77
C PRO A 188 6.77 -3.34 -10.48
N ASP A 189 6.87 -3.51 -11.80
CA ASP A 189 7.90 -2.82 -12.60
C ASP A 189 7.79 -1.29 -12.54
N GLU A 190 6.61 -0.77 -12.23
CA GLU A 190 6.31 0.67 -12.17
C GLU A 190 6.39 1.24 -10.74
N TRP A 191 6.60 0.38 -9.74
CA TRP A 191 6.71 0.78 -8.34
C TRP A 191 8.06 1.45 -8.05
N ALA A 192 8.11 2.23 -6.97
CA ALA A 192 9.34 2.88 -6.54
C ALA A 192 10.33 1.84 -6.00
N GLU A 193 11.59 1.94 -6.41
CA GLU A 193 12.68 1.20 -5.77
C GLU A 193 13.01 1.89 -4.44
N LEU A 194 12.92 1.15 -3.33
CA LEU A 194 13.23 1.60 -1.98
C LEU A 194 14.52 0.92 -1.52
N VAL A 195 15.50 1.69 -1.05
CA VAL A 195 16.78 1.15 -0.57
C VAL A 195 16.97 1.51 0.88
N LEU A 196 17.15 0.52 1.75
CA LEU A 196 17.40 0.76 3.17
C LEU A 196 18.86 1.13 3.38
N GLU A 197 19.15 2.27 3.99
CA GLU A 197 20.50 2.76 4.22
C GLU A 197 20.76 3.01 5.71
N ILE A 198 22.00 2.74 6.13
CA ILE A 198 22.55 3.24 7.39
C ILE A 198 23.34 4.49 7.03
N GLU A 199 23.20 5.56 7.82
CA GLU A 199 23.92 6.82 7.60
C GLU A 199 25.45 6.66 7.56
#